data_AF-A0AAN4WSC2-F1
#
_entry.id   AF-A0AAN4WSC2-F1
#
_cell.length_a   1.000
_cell.length_b   1.000
_cell.length_c   1.000
_cell.angle_alpha   90.00
_cell.angle_beta   90.00
_cell.angle_gamma   90.00
#
_symmetry.space_group_name_H-M   'P 1'
#
loop_
_entity.id
_entity.type
_entity.pdbx_description
1 polymer ?
#
loop_
_entity_poly.entity_id
_entity_poly.type
_entity_poly.pdbx_seq_one_letter_code
_entity_poly.pdbx_strand_id
1 'polypeptide(L)'
;MNKPLRMILHAASILGLLIMALVPQNQYDFMHGMDPSIPANAIENGSGNAIVAASAIFALVAVVQIAIAAKASRPRARVLPAVLVLLGLAILAIKVAG
;
A
#
# COMPACT_ATOMS: atom_id res chain seq x y z
N MET A 1 -6.85 24.42 -1.83
CA MET A 1 -7.03 23.35 -0.82
C MET A 1 -6.50 23.86 0.50
N ASN A 2 -7.26 23.68 1.58
CA ASN A 2 -6.89 24.21 2.89
C ASN A 2 -5.68 23.44 3.44
N LYS A 3 -4.75 24.16 4.09
CA LYS A 3 -3.54 23.57 4.69
C LYS A 3 -3.82 22.34 5.61
N PRO A 4 -4.80 22.37 6.54
CA PRO A 4 -5.06 21.22 7.40
C PRO A 4 -5.55 20.00 6.63
N LEU A 5 -6.46 20.20 5.66
CA LEU A 5 -6.97 19.11 4.82
C LEU A 5 -5.84 18.41 4.06
N ARG A 6 -4.89 19.17 3.49
CA ARG A 6 -3.74 18.58 2.81
C ARG A 6 -2.91 17.71 3.76
N MET A 7 -2.70 18.16 4.99
CA MET A 7 -1.91 17.43 5.98
C MET A 7 -2.60 16.14 6.41
N ILE A 8 -3.93 16.17 6.61
CA ILE A 8 -4.74 14.97 6.88
C ILE A 8 -4.63 13.97 5.73
N LEU A 9 -4.70 14.42 4.47
CA LEU A 9 -4.57 13.52 3.31
C LEU A 9 -3.19 12.87 3.20
N HIS A 10 -2.11 13.59 3.54
CA HIS A 10 -0.78 12.98 3.63
C HIS A 10 -0.70 11.95 4.76
N ALA A 11 -1.19 12.29 5.95
CA ALA A 11 -1.20 11.37 7.09
C ALA A 11 -1.99 10.10 6.80
N ALA A 12 -3.19 10.23 6.21
CA ALA A 12 -4.02 9.11 5.78
C ALA A 12 -3.31 8.26 4.71
N SER A 13 -2.59 8.88 3.78
CA SER A 13 -1.83 8.16 2.77
C SER A 13 -0.67 7.37 3.38
N ILE A 14 0.07 7.97 4.31
CA ILE A 14 1.15 7.29 5.04
C ILE A 14 0.59 6.09 5.81
N LEU A 15 -0.54 6.27 6.51
CA LEU A 15 -1.20 5.20 7.23
C LEU A 15 -1.64 4.06 6.29
N GLY A 16 -2.24 4.40 5.15
CA GLY A 16 -2.62 3.41 4.13
C GLY A 16 -1.43 2.61 3.62
N LEU A 17 -0.31 3.29 3.31
CA LEU A 17 0.93 2.61 2.90
C LEU A 17 1.52 1.73 4.01
N LEU A 18 1.43 2.16 5.27
CA LEU A 18 1.90 1.38 6.42
C LEU A 18 1.07 0.09 6.59
N ILE A 19 -0.26 0.21 6.51
CA ILE A 19 -1.17 -0.94 6.55
C ILE A 19 -0.83 -1.89 5.41
N MET A 20 -0.73 -1.37 4.19
CA MET A 20 -0.38 -2.15 3.01
C MET A 20 0.97 -2.89 3.17
N ALA A 21 1.97 -2.27 3.78
CA ALA A 21 3.26 -2.91 4.01
C ALA A 21 3.17 -4.05 5.04
N LEU A 22 2.42 -3.83 6.13
CA LEU A 22 2.34 -4.74 7.26
C LEU A 22 1.42 -5.94 7.07
N VAL A 23 0.43 -5.86 6.17
CA VAL A 23 -0.51 -6.98 5.93
C VAL A 23 0.23 -8.16 5.27
N PRO A 24 0.28 -9.34 5.90
CA PRO A 24 0.94 -10.52 5.32
C PRO A 24 0.28 -10.96 4.01
N GLN A 25 1.07 -11.48 3.06
CA GLN A 25 0.52 -12.02 1.80
C GLN A 25 -0.22 -13.33 2.03
N ASN A 26 0.28 -14.18 2.91
CA ASN A 26 -0.37 -15.41 3.31
C ASN A 26 -0.69 -15.36 4.80
N GLN A 27 -1.97 -15.18 5.11
CA GLN A 27 -2.45 -15.22 6.49
C GLN A 27 -2.25 -16.58 7.15
N TYR A 28 -1.94 -17.66 6.39
CA TYR A 28 -1.77 -19.01 6.88
C TYR A 28 -0.31 -19.47 6.95
N ASP A 29 0.68 -18.62 6.65
CA ASP A 29 2.11 -18.99 6.71
C ASP A 29 2.52 -19.52 8.10
N PHE A 30 1.90 -18.98 9.15
CA PHE A 30 2.14 -19.42 10.52
C PHE A 30 1.69 -20.87 10.75
N MET A 31 0.67 -21.36 10.03
CA MET A 31 0.14 -22.71 10.20
C MET A 31 1.13 -23.75 9.68
N HIS A 32 1.84 -23.44 8.59
CA HIS A 32 2.85 -24.35 8.05
C HIS A 32 4.03 -24.54 9.01
N GLY A 33 4.33 -23.54 9.84
CA GLY A 33 5.31 -23.65 10.92
C GLY A 33 4.85 -24.48 12.13
N MET A 34 3.53 -24.61 12.35
CA MET A 34 2.97 -25.42 13.44
C MET A 34 2.68 -26.86 13.03
N ASP A 35 2.27 -27.08 11.78
CA ASP A 35 2.02 -28.41 11.23
C ASP A 35 2.52 -28.50 9.77
N PRO A 36 3.71 -29.10 9.55
CA PRO A 36 4.28 -29.26 8.22
C PRO A 36 3.53 -30.29 7.35
N SER A 37 2.56 -31.03 7.90
CA SER A 37 1.72 -31.96 7.13
C SER A 37 0.65 -31.26 6.28
N ILE A 38 0.34 -29.99 6.59
CA ILE A 38 -0.56 -29.16 5.77
C ILE A 38 0.26 -28.47 4.68
N PRO A 39 0.07 -28.81 3.39
CA PRO A 39 0.79 -28.15 2.31
C PRO A 39 0.42 -26.65 2.22
N ALA A 40 1.41 -25.78 2.05
CA ALA A 40 1.19 -24.34 1.88
C ALA A 40 0.31 -23.97 0.66
N ASN A 41 0.08 -24.90 -0.26
CA ASN A 41 -0.77 -24.78 -1.44
C ASN A 41 -2.11 -25.52 -1.33
N ALA A 42 -2.38 -26.23 -0.23
CA ALA A 42 -3.63 -26.97 -0.02
C ALA A 42 -4.76 -26.07 0.50
N ILE A 43 -4.42 -24.92 1.08
CA ILE A 43 -5.38 -23.88 1.45
C ILE A 43 -5.44 -22.91 0.28
N GLU A 44 -6.63 -22.62 -0.23
CA GLU A 44 -6.82 -21.58 -1.26
C GLU A 44 -6.20 -20.28 -0.74
N ASN A 45 -5.03 -19.96 -1.28
CA ASN A 45 -4.26 -18.83 -0.81
C ASN A 45 -5.08 -17.58 -1.14
N GLY A 46 -5.59 -16.92 -0.10
CA GLY A 46 -6.19 -15.59 -0.20
C GLY A 46 -5.22 -14.50 -0.69
N SER A 47 -4.04 -14.88 -1.21
CA SER A 47 -3.02 -14.01 -1.79
C SER A 47 -3.57 -13.17 -2.93
N GLY A 48 -4.48 -13.71 -3.75
CA GLY A 48 -5.20 -12.94 -4.76
C GLY A 48 -5.99 -11.78 -4.16
N ASN A 49 -6.68 -12.02 -3.04
CA ASN A 49 -7.42 -10.98 -2.34
C ASN A 49 -6.49 -9.94 -1.69
N ALA A 50 -5.35 -10.38 -1.14
CA ALA A 50 -4.35 -9.49 -0.55
C ALA A 50 -3.70 -8.56 -1.60
N ILE A 51 -3.35 -9.08 -2.79
CA ILE A 51 -2.78 -8.29 -3.89
C ILE A 51 -3.82 -7.29 -4.43
N VAL A 52 -5.09 -7.70 -4.57
CA VAL A 52 -6.18 -6.81 -4.99
C VAL A 52 -6.38 -5.69 -3.97
N ALA A 53 -6.41 -6.00 -2.67
CA ALA A 53 -6.52 -5.01 -1.61
C ALA A 53 -5.32 -4.04 -1.59
N ALA A 54 -4.10 -4.55 -1.71
CA ALA A 54 -2.89 -3.72 -1.80
C ALA A 54 -2.92 -2.81 -3.03
N SER A 55 -3.37 -3.31 -4.18
CA SER A 55 -3.52 -2.54 -5.41
C SER A 55 -4.57 -1.43 -5.26
N ALA A 56 -5.69 -1.72 -4.58
CA ALA A 56 -6.74 -0.73 -4.32
C ALA A 56 -6.27 0.38 -3.38
N ILE A 57 -5.56 0.02 -2.29
CA ILE A 57 -4.96 0.99 -1.36
C ILE A 57 -3.96 1.87 -2.11
N PHE A 58 -3.07 1.27 -2.91
CA PHE A 58 -2.10 2.01 -3.71
C PHE A 58 -2.78 2.97 -4.69
N ALA A 59 -3.80 2.50 -5.43
CA ALA A 59 -4.55 3.33 -6.37
C ALA A 59 -5.17 4.55 -5.68
N LEU A 60 -5.78 4.36 -4.49
CA LEU A 60 -6.35 5.45 -3.70
C LEU A 60 -5.27 6.47 -3.30
N VAL A 61 -4.14 5.99 -2.78
CA VAL A 61 -3.00 6.85 -2.40
C VAL A 61 -2.47 7.61 -3.62
N ALA A 62 -2.29 6.94 -4.75
CA ALA A 62 -1.79 7.54 -5.98
C ALA A 62 -2.71 8.65 -6.48
N VAL A 63 -4.02 8.40 -6.56
CA VAL A 63 -5.02 9.40 -6.98
C VAL A 63 -4.99 10.62 -6.05
N VAL A 64 -4.99 10.40 -4.73
CA VAL A 64 -4.94 11.49 -3.75
C VAL A 64 -3.65 12.31 -3.91
N GLN A 65 -2.49 11.67 -3.97
CA GLN A 65 -1.21 12.37 -4.06
C GLN A 65 -1.03 13.10 -5.40
N ILE A 66 -1.48 12.50 -6.51
CA ILE A 66 -1.48 13.16 -7.83
C ILE A 66 -2.40 14.38 -7.81
N ALA A 67 -3.60 14.28 -7.23
CA ALA A 67 -4.52 15.41 -7.11
C ALA A 67 -3.93 16.56 -6.27
N ILE A 68 -3.20 16.23 -5.19
CA ILE A 68 -2.48 17.21 -4.37
C ILE A 68 -1.35 17.88 -5.19
N ALA A 69 -0.56 17.09 -5.92
CA ALA A 69 0.55 17.57 -6.73
C ALA A 69 0.09 18.46 -7.89
N ALA A 70 -1.02 18.11 -8.55
CA ALA A 70 -1.63 18.88 -9.63
C ALA A 70 -2.10 20.27 -9.15
N LYS A 71 -2.62 20.35 -7.92
CA LYS A 71 -3.03 21.62 -7.31
C LYS A 71 -1.87 22.44 -6.72
N ALA A 72 -0.66 21.91 -6.71
CA ALA A 72 0.51 22.60 -6.17
C ALA A 72 1.13 23.57 -7.19
N SER A 73 1.20 24.85 -6.82
CA SER A 73 1.82 25.91 -7.64
C SER A 73 3.35 25.94 -7.55
N ARG A 74 3.94 25.32 -6.53
CA ARG A 74 5.40 25.30 -6.31
C ARG A 74 5.97 23.90 -6.49
N PRO A 75 7.11 23.74 -7.17
CA PRO A 75 7.71 22.42 -7.41
C PRO A 75 8.08 21.70 -6.11
N ARG A 76 8.56 22.43 -5.09
CA ARG A 76 8.87 21.86 -3.76
C ARG A 76 7.67 21.20 -3.07
N ALA A 77 6.45 21.68 -3.34
CA ALA A 77 5.24 21.10 -2.75
C ALA A 77 4.80 19.79 -3.43
N ARG A 78 5.45 19.39 -4.54
CA ARG A 78 5.22 18.14 -5.26
C ARG A 78 6.14 17.01 -4.83
N VAL A 79 7.22 17.31 -4.10
CA VAL A 79 8.23 16.33 -3.67
C VAL A 79 7.62 15.27 -2.77
N LEU A 80 6.92 15.67 -1.70
CA LEU A 80 6.30 14.70 -0.78
C LEU A 80 5.25 13.80 -1.47
N PRO A 81 4.29 14.34 -2.26
CA PRO A 81 3.41 13.50 -3.07
C PRO A 81 4.15 12.50 -3.95
N ALA A 82 5.19 12.93 -4.66
CA ALA A 82 5.98 12.05 -5.54
C ALA A 82 6.67 10.93 -4.75
N VAL A 83 7.27 11.26 -3.60
CA VAL A 83 7.90 10.28 -2.71
C VAL A 83 6.89 9.24 -2.22
N LEU A 84 5.70 9.66 -1.80
CA LEU A 84 4.66 8.74 -1.33
C LEU A 84 4.16 7.81 -2.45
N VAL A 85 4.03 8.29 -3.68
CA VAL A 85 3.65 7.46 -4.83
C VAL A 85 4.75 6.45 -5.15
N LEU A 86 6.01 6.88 -5.20
CA LEU A 86 7.14 5.98 -5.46
C LEU A 86 7.30 4.93 -4.36
N LEU A 87 7.12 5.32 -3.10
CA LEU A 87 7.15 4.40 -1.97
C LEU A 87 6.01 3.37 -2.05
N GLY A 88 4.80 3.81 -2.35
CA GLY A 88 3.66 2.91 -2.52
C GLY A 88 3.85 1.93 -3.68
N LEU A 89 4.43 2.40 -4.78
CA LEU A 89 4.76 1.55 -5.92
C LEU A 89 5.81 0.49 -5.55
N ALA A 90 6.84 0.87 -4.79
CA ALA A 90 7.84 -0.06 -4.30
C ALA A 90 7.24 -1.12 -3.36
N ILE A 91 6.37 -0.72 -2.43
CA ILE A 91 5.66 -1.66 -1.55
C ILE A 91 4.79 -2.62 -2.38
N LEU A 92 4.04 -2.11 -3.36
CA LEU A 92 3.20 -2.95 -4.23
C LEU A 92 4.05 -3.95 -5.01
N ALA A 93 5.17 -3.50 -5.58
CA ALA A 93 6.07 -4.37 -6.33
C ALA A 93 6.60 -5.51 -5.45
N ILE A 94 6.97 -5.22 -4.20
CA ILE A 94 7.40 -6.26 -3.23
C ILE A 94 6.26 -7.25 -2.96
N LYS A 95 5.02 -6.77 -2.77
CA LYS A 95 3.84 -7.63 -2.52
C LYS A 95 3.39 -8.46 -3.73
N VAL A 96 3.76 -8.05 -4.94
CA VAL A 96 3.43 -8.79 -6.17
C VAL A 96 4.54 -9.78 -6.52
N ALA A 97 5.79 -9.48 -6.16
CA ALA A 97 6.95 -10.32 -6.45
C ALA A 97 7.26 -11.36 -5.36
N GLY A 98 6.85 -11.12 -4.12
CA GLY A 98 6.89 -12.10 -3.01
C GLY A 98 5.75 -13.10 -3.11
#